data_AF-A0A086K5C8-F1
#
_entry.id   AF-A0A086K5C8-F1
#
_cell.length_a   1.000
_cell.length_b   1.000
_cell.length_c   1.000
_cell.angle_alpha   90.00
_cell.angle_beta   90.00
_cell.angle_gamma   90.00
#
_symmetry.space_group_name_H-M   'P 1'
#
loop_
_entity.id
_entity.type
_entity.pdbx_description
1 polymer ?
#
loop_
_entity_poly.entity_id
_entity_poly.type
_entity_poly.pdbx_seq_one_letter_code
_entity_poly.pdbx_strand_id
1 'polypeptide(L)'
;MSRYVKVYRKVMNLQRRKTPLPWTPTFLEFSKEPSVPFPVREKLQPAPIDLSYYLNMEVGDLVEVLHGPDCGRQGVVLSISKKRNTVVVDGCNMKKSFWNPGVGASLVTQEMPIHITNVALLDPVVKRPTRVKRRFMMNGECVRISKLSGSAMPEPVSTSALRQPNLYQEYLRQKALGPPLKASYARPDPLHLKILQRLARHISWGQGSPLPTAENPRVNSPEPMALRR
;
A
#
# COMPACT_ATOMS: atom_id res chain seq x y z
N MET A 1 5.68 -9.67 55.15
CA MET A 1 5.70 -8.22 55.49
C MET A 1 4.73 -7.47 54.59
N SER A 2 3.79 -6.71 55.18
CA SER A 2 2.84 -5.84 54.47
C SER A 2 3.54 -4.90 53.48
N ARG A 3 2.86 -4.60 52.35
CA ARG A 3 3.31 -3.67 51.30
C ARG A 3 3.75 -2.32 51.88
N TYR A 4 3.09 -1.88 52.95
CA TYR A 4 3.40 -0.65 53.68
C TYR A 4 4.79 -0.69 54.33
N VAL A 5 5.15 -1.83 54.93
CA VAL A 5 6.41 -1.99 55.66
C VAL A 5 7.62 -2.05 54.71
N LYS A 6 7.44 -2.61 53.50
CA LYS A 6 8.50 -2.65 52.47
C LYS A 6 8.77 -1.26 51.89
N VAL A 7 7.74 -0.47 51.62
CA VAL A 7 7.86 0.92 51.15
C VAL A 7 8.48 1.79 52.24
N TYR A 8 7.99 1.68 53.48
CA TYR A 8 8.52 2.39 54.63
C TYR A 8 10.01 2.09 54.89
N ARG A 9 10.42 0.81 54.87
CA ARG A 9 11.84 0.43 54.97
C ARG A 9 12.68 0.99 53.84
N LYS A 10 12.14 1.04 52.62
CA LYS A 10 12.86 1.57 51.45
C LYS A 10 13.06 3.08 51.53
N VAL A 11 12.04 3.82 52.00
CA VAL A 11 12.11 5.27 52.28
C VAL A 11 13.15 5.55 53.38
N MET A 12 13.07 4.81 54.49
CA MET A 12 14.02 4.93 55.61
C MET A 12 15.47 4.61 55.20
N ASN A 13 15.68 3.62 54.33
CA ASN A 13 17.01 3.30 53.81
C ASN A 13 17.54 4.35 52.81
N LEU A 14 16.65 5.05 52.10
CA LEU A 14 17.01 6.19 51.25
C LEU A 14 17.43 7.41 52.10
N GLN A 15 16.74 7.66 53.21
CA GLN A 15 17.11 8.67 54.20
C GLN A 15 18.47 8.40 54.84
N ARG A 16 18.80 7.13 55.14
CA ARG A 16 20.10 6.73 55.71
C ARG A 16 21.31 6.93 54.80
N ARG A 17 21.12 7.09 53.48
CA ARG A 17 22.21 7.41 52.53
C ARG A 17 22.57 8.90 52.50
N LYS A 18 21.78 9.76 53.16
CA LYS A 18 22.00 11.20 53.25
C LYS A 18 22.71 11.55 54.57
N THR A 19 23.98 11.21 54.73
CA THR A 19 24.86 12.02 55.60
C THR A 19 25.34 13.19 54.75
N PRO A 20 24.89 14.43 54.97
CA PRO A 20 25.43 15.56 54.24
C PRO A 20 26.92 15.71 54.60
N LEU A 21 27.77 15.88 53.60
CA LEU A 21 29.12 16.40 53.83
C LEU A 21 28.98 17.81 54.45
N PRO A 22 29.80 18.17 55.45
CA PRO A 22 29.55 19.31 56.35
C PRO A 22 29.48 20.69 55.68
N TRP A 23 29.78 20.80 54.39
CA TRP A 23 29.84 22.05 53.61
C TRP A 23 28.78 22.18 52.52
N THR A 24 27.71 21.37 52.52
CA THR A 24 26.60 21.52 51.56
C THR A 24 25.40 22.26 52.18
N PRO A 25 24.99 23.43 51.66
CA PRO A 25 23.77 24.09 52.11
C PRO A 25 22.53 23.33 51.59
N THR A 26 21.85 22.64 52.51
CA THR A 26 20.74 21.69 52.29
C THR A 26 19.52 22.27 51.59
N PHE A 27 19.38 23.61 51.55
CA PHE A 27 18.19 24.30 51.06
C PHE A 27 18.03 24.26 49.52
N LEU A 28 19.12 24.12 48.77
CA LEU A 28 19.13 24.17 47.30
C LEU A 28 18.84 22.83 46.61
N GLU A 29 18.70 21.73 47.35
CA GLU A 29 18.37 20.42 46.77
C GLU A 29 16.88 20.25 46.48
N PHE A 30 16.00 20.86 47.29
CA PHE A 30 14.54 20.73 47.17
C PHE A 30 14.00 21.32 45.86
N SER A 31 14.69 22.29 45.28
CA SER A 31 14.32 22.97 44.02
C SER A 31 14.87 22.30 42.75
N LYS A 32 15.74 21.29 42.89
CA LYS A 32 16.29 20.53 41.75
C LYS A 32 15.52 19.23 41.46
N GLU A 33 14.66 18.79 42.36
CA GLU A 33 13.78 17.66 42.08
C GLU A 33 12.64 18.14 41.15
N PRO A 34 12.34 17.43 40.05
CA PRO A 34 11.18 17.77 39.24
C PRO A 34 9.92 17.69 40.11
N SER A 35 9.14 18.76 40.17
CA SER A 35 7.91 18.85 41.00
C SER A 35 6.89 17.75 40.69
N VAL A 36 6.97 17.17 39.49
CA VAL A 36 6.22 15.99 39.07
C VAL A 36 7.22 14.84 38.95
N PRO A 37 7.14 13.78 39.77
CA PRO A 37 7.98 12.62 39.58
C PRO A 37 7.77 12.06 38.16
N PHE A 38 8.83 11.57 37.51
CA PHE A 38 8.67 10.81 36.26
C PHE A 38 7.56 9.78 36.45
N PRO A 39 6.65 9.59 35.47
CA PRO A 39 5.56 8.64 35.62
C PRO A 39 6.17 7.30 36.01
N VAL A 40 5.82 6.84 37.21
CA VAL A 40 6.34 5.58 37.74
C VAL A 40 5.81 4.49 36.82
N ARG A 41 6.67 4.00 35.91
CA ARG A 41 6.34 2.79 35.14
C ARG A 41 6.19 1.68 36.16
N GLU A 42 4.95 1.30 36.43
CA GLU A 42 4.65 0.17 37.29
C GLU A 42 5.40 -1.04 36.73
N LYS A 43 6.28 -1.64 37.54
CA LYS A 43 6.91 -2.90 37.16
C LYS A 43 5.78 -3.92 37.03
N LEU A 44 5.66 -4.54 35.84
CA LEU A 44 4.64 -5.54 35.45
C LEU A 44 3.34 -5.01 34.81
N GLN A 45 3.37 -3.91 34.05
CA GLN A 45 2.24 -3.62 33.16
C GLN A 45 2.03 -4.77 32.16
N PRO A 46 0.78 -5.22 31.92
CA PRO A 46 0.51 -6.27 30.94
C PRO A 46 0.92 -5.79 29.55
N ALA A 47 1.50 -6.70 28.75
CA ALA A 47 1.83 -6.39 27.37
C ALA A 47 0.54 -6.08 26.57
N PRO A 48 0.59 -5.13 25.63
CA PRO A 48 -0.55 -4.88 24.75
C PRO A 48 -0.87 -6.15 23.94
N ILE A 49 -2.15 -6.51 23.94
CA ILE A 49 -2.68 -7.67 23.23
C ILE A 49 -2.91 -7.30 21.77
N ASP A 50 -2.44 -8.11 20.82
CA ASP A 50 -2.74 -7.93 19.39
C ASP A 50 -4.15 -8.46 19.07
N LEU A 51 -5.15 -7.59 19.10
CA LEU A 51 -6.55 -7.97 18.88
C LEU A 51 -6.80 -8.53 17.48
N SER A 52 -6.00 -8.15 16.49
CA SER A 52 -6.16 -8.67 15.11
C SER A 52 -5.92 -10.18 15.05
N TYR A 53 -4.92 -10.66 15.78
CA TYR A 53 -4.61 -12.08 15.90
C TYR A 53 -5.74 -12.86 16.58
N TYR A 54 -6.26 -12.36 17.70
CA TYR A 54 -7.33 -13.06 18.43
C TYR A 54 -8.67 -13.08 17.70
N LEU A 55 -8.96 -12.05 16.89
CA LEU A 55 -10.19 -11.95 16.09
C LEU A 55 -10.03 -12.56 14.69
N ASN A 56 -8.87 -13.13 14.37
CA ASN A 56 -8.57 -13.76 13.07
C ASN A 56 -8.75 -12.80 11.87
N MET A 57 -8.49 -11.51 12.07
CA MET A 57 -8.56 -10.48 11.04
C MET A 57 -7.20 -10.29 10.37
N GLU A 58 -7.22 -10.22 9.05
CA GLU A 58 -6.05 -10.03 8.20
C GLU A 58 -6.25 -8.82 7.29
N VAL A 59 -5.15 -8.31 6.73
CA VAL A 59 -5.23 -7.18 5.79
C VAL A 59 -5.75 -7.71 4.46
N GLY A 60 -6.74 -7.03 3.87
CA GLY A 60 -7.43 -7.51 2.66
C GLY A 60 -8.75 -8.22 2.92
N ASP A 61 -9.15 -8.39 4.18
CA ASP A 61 -10.46 -8.95 4.51
C ASP A 61 -11.59 -7.94 4.27
N LEU A 62 -12.78 -8.47 3.92
CA LEU A 62 -14.01 -7.69 3.86
C LEU A 62 -14.64 -7.60 5.26
N VAL A 63 -14.89 -6.38 5.70
CA VAL A 63 -15.40 -6.08 7.04
C VAL A 63 -16.58 -5.11 6.99
N GLU A 64 -17.37 -5.13 8.06
CA GLU A 64 -18.45 -4.19 8.32
C GLU A 64 -18.18 -3.42 9.63
N VAL A 65 -18.47 -2.12 9.63
CA VAL A 65 -18.37 -1.26 10.81
C VAL A 65 -19.61 -1.47 11.69
N LEU A 66 -19.40 -1.94 12.92
CA LEU A 66 -20.47 -2.16 13.90
C LEU A 66 -20.89 -0.87 14.62
N HIS A 67 -19.91 -0.03 14.96
CA HIS A 67 -20.13 1.15 15.80
C HIS A 67 -19.30 2.33 15.30
N GLY A 68 -19.90 3.52 15.30
CA GLY A 68 -19.25 4.76 14.86
C GLY A 68 -20.10 5.55 13.86
N PRO A 69 -19.53 6.60 13.24
CA PRO A 69 -20.25 7.44 12.29
C PRO A 69 -20.67 6.69 11.02
N ASP A 70 -19.89 5.68 10.62
CA ASP A 70 -20.10 4.90 9.40
C ASP A 70 -20.66 3.49 9.69
N CYS A 71 -21.52 3.37 10.70
CA CYS A 71 -22.16 2.11 11.07
C CYS A 71 -22.89 1.46 9.87
N GLY A 72 -22.70 0.16 9.68
CA GLY A 72 -23.28 -0.62 8.59
C GLY A 72 -22.57 -0.47 7.24
N ARG A 73 -21.56 0.42 7.12
CA ARG A 73 -20.73 0.46 5.91
C ARG A 73 -19.78 -0.74 5.88
N GLN A 74 -19.63 -1.29 4.69
CA GLN A 74 -18.73 -2.40 4.39
C GLN A 74 -17.53 -1.87 3.62
N GLY A 75 -16.35 -2.43 3.88
CA GLY A 75 -15.12 -2.04 3.21
C GLY A 75 -14.02 -3.07 3.41
N VAL A 76 -12.96 -2.95 2.63
CA VAL A 76 -11.79 -3.83 2.72
C VAL A 76 -10.78 -3.25 3.71
N VAL A 77 -10.13 -4.11 4.49
CA VAL A 77 -9.06 -3.70 5.40
C VAL A 77 -7.79 -3.33 4.64
N LEU A 78 -7.39 -2.05 4.67
CA LEU A 78 -6.18 -1.56 4.02
C LEU A 78 -4.92 -1.78 4.86
N SER A 79 -5.02 -1.55 6.17
CA SER A 79 -3.91 -1.73 7.09
C SER A 79 -4.37 -1.96 8.53
N ILE A 80 -3.55 -2.68 9.30
CA ILE A 80 -3.79 -2.99 10.71
C ILE A 80 -2.61 -2.50 11.55
N SER A 81 -2.88 -1.65 12.54
CA SER A 81 -1.91 -1.18 13.52
C SER A 81 -2.00 -2.02 14.80
N LYS A 82 -1.19 -3.09 14.87
CA LYS A 82 -1.16 -4.03 16.01
C LYS A 82 -0.87 -3.37 17.37
N LYS A 83 -0.02 -2.33 17.38
CA LYS A 83 0.34 -1.61 18.61
C LYS A 83 -0.82 -0.81 19.22
N ARG A 84 -1.70 -0.28 18.36
CA ARG A 84 -2.83 0.57 18.75
C ARG A 84 -4.17 -0.15 18.68
N ASN A 85 -4.18 -1.40 18.19
CA ASN A 85 -5.39 -2.16 17.89
C ASN A 85 -6.40 -1.40 17.02
N THR A 86 -5.89 -0.71 16.00
CA THR A 86 -6.71 0.02 15.03
C THR A 86 -6.53 -0.52 13.62
N VAL A 87 -7.56 -0.31 12.80
CA VAL A 87 -7.64 -0.76 11.40
C VAL A 87 -8.05 0.43 10.55
N VAL A 88 -7.46 0.54 9.36
CA VAL A 88 -7.92 1.47 8.34
C VAL A 88 -8.73 0.67 7.32
N VAL A 89 -9.99 1.06 7.14
CA VAL A 89 -10.95 0.39 6.25
C VAL A 89 -11.24 1.34 5.09
N ASP A 90 -11.27 0.80 3.88
CA ASP A 90 -11.55 1.55 2.66
C ASP A 90 -12.90 2.28 2.72
N GLY A 91 -12.92 3.56 2.33
CA GLY A 91 -14.12 4.41 2.31
C GLY A 91 -14.79 4.67 3.67
N CYS A 92 -14.16 4.29 4.78
CA CYS A 92 -14.73 4.41 6.13
C CYS A 92 -13.94 5.39 7.01
N ASN A 93 -14.64 6.05 7.93
CA ASN A 93 -14.14 7.05 8.86
C ASN A 93 -13.32 8.14 8.16
N MET A 94 -13.84 8.64 7.03
CA MET A 94 -13.15 9.65 6.22
C MET A 94 -13.11 10.99 6.94
N LYS A 95 -11.93 11.61 7.00
CA LYS A 95 -11.75 12.98 7.51
C LYS A 95 -11.10 13.86 6.47
N LYS A 96 -11.57 15.11 6.39
CA LYS A 96 -10.98 16.15 5.57
C LYS A 96 -9.83 16.79 6.35
N SER A 97 -8.63 16.76 5.79
CA SER A 97 -7.44 17.40 6.34
C SER A 97 -6.93 18.43 5.34
N PHE A 98 -6.59 19.62 5.82
CA PHE A 98 -5.90 20.61 5.01
C PHE A 98 -4.42 20.24 4.95
N TRP A 99 -3.92 20.01 3.74
CA TRP A 99 -2.51 19.75 3.47
C TRP A 99 -1.96 20.91 2.65
N ASN A 100 -0.88 21.54 3.11
CA ASN A 100 -0.17 22.59 2.37
C ASN A 100 1.18 22.05 1.87
N PRO A 101 1.25 21.46 0.66
CA PRO A 101 2.49 20.97 0.06
C PRO A 101 3.37 22.09 -0.54
N GLY A 102 3.12 23.37 -0.25
CA GLY A 102 3.90 24.50 -0.77
C GLY A 102 3.40 25.05 -2.12
N VAL A 103 2.64 24.25 -2.88
CA VAL A 103 1.95 24.66 -4.11
C VAL A 103 0.44 24.47 -3.93
N GLY A 104 -0.22 25.52 -3.45
CA GLY A 104 -1.67 25.57 -3.25
C GLY A 104 -2.17 24.81 -2.02
N ALA A 105 -3.12 25.41 -1.29
CA ALA A 105 -3.80 24.73 -0.19
C ALA A 105 -4.71 23.62 -0.75
N SER A 106 -4.41 22.36 -0.45
CA SER A 106 -5.18 21.21 -0.95
C SER A 106 -5.97 20.58 0.20
N LEU A 107 -7.29 20.49 0.02
CA LEU A 107 -8.17 19.77 0.94
C LEU A 107 -8.16 18.28 0.58
N VAL A 108 -7.48 17.46 1.38
CA VAL A 108 -7.35 16.02 1.14
C VAL A 108 -8.32 15.28 2.05
N THR A 109 -9.08 14.33 1.48
CA THR A 109 -9.90 13.42 2.27
C THR A 109 -9.11 12.14 2.47
N GLN A 110 -8.94 11.71 3.73
CA GLN A 110 -8.16 10.51 4.09
C GLN A 110 -8.98 9.62 5.02
N GLU A 111 -8.82 8.31 4.89
CA GLU A 111 -9.40 7.31 5.79
C GLU A 111 -8.69 7.36 7.14
N MET A 112 -9.45 7.34 8.22
CA MET A 112 -8.90 7.37 9.58
C MET A 112 -9.07 6.03 10.29
N PRO A 113 -8.14 5.69 11.20
CA PRO A 113 -8.18 4.42 11.92
C PRO A 113 -9.45 4.26 12.76
N ILE A 114 -10.01 3.06 12.73
CA ILE A 114 -11.13 2.57 13.54
C ILE A 114 -10.59 1.53 14.52
N HIS A 115 -11.08 1.50 15.76
CA HIS A 115 -10.66 0.46 16.72
C HIS A 115 -11.22 -0.91 16.32
N ILE A 116 -10.41 -1.97 16.45
CA ILE A 116 -10.75 -3.33 15.98
C ILE A 116 -12.10 -3.83 16.55
N THR A 117 -12.44 -3.48 17.78
CA THR A 117 -13.70 -3.92 18.42
C THR A 117 -14.96 -3.39 17.74
N ASN A 118 -14.83 -2.32 16.95
CA ASN A 118 -15.95 -1.68 16.27
C ASN A 118 -16.12 -2.18 14.83
N VAL A 119 -15.38 -3.22 14.46
CA VAL A 119 -15.36 -3.79 13.11
C VAL A 119 -15.56 -5.30 13.24
N ALA A 120 -16.28 -5.91 12.31
CA ALA A 120 -16.47 -7.36 12.24
C ALA A 120 -16.26 -7.87 10.82
N LEU A 121 -15.80 -9.13 10.70
CA LEU A 121 -15.66 -9.80 9.41
C LEU A 121 -17.05 -10.12 8.84
N LEU A 122 -17.19 -9.93 7.53
CA LEU A 122 -18.44 -10.21 6.85
C LEU A 122 -18.49 -11.69 6.42
N ASP A 123 -19.61 -12.36 6.70
CA ASP A 123 -19.82 -13.73 6.20
C ASP A 123 -20.04 -13.73 4.68
N PRO A 124 -19.35 -14.59 3.91
CA PRO A 124 -19.48 -14.61 2.45
C PRO A 124 -20.87 -15.04 1.97
N VAL A 125 -21.60 -15.84 2.76
CA VAL A 125 -22.92 -16.37 2.38
C VAL A 125 -24.05 -15.45 2.83
N VAL A 126 -24.10 -15.16 4.13
CA VAL A 126 -25.20 -14.42 4.76
C VAL A 126 -24.99 -12.90 4.65
N LYS A 127 -23.78 -12.43 4.34
CA LYS A 127 -23.42 -11.01 4.24
C LYS A 127 -23.80 -10.19 5.48
N ARG A 128 -23.60 -10.79 6.64
CA ARG A 128 -23.79 -10.18 7.96
C ARG A 128 -22.48 -10.22 8.74
N PRO A 129 -22.29 -9.34 9.73
CA PRO A 129 -21.09 -9.36 10.57
C PRO A 129 -21.04 -10.63 11.43
N THR A 130 -19.88 -11.28 11.49
CA THR A 130 -19.70 -12.56 12.17
C THR A 130 -18.41 -12.68 12.95
N ARG A 131 -18.40 -13.65 13.88
CA ARG A 131 -17.18 -14.10 14.55
C ARG A 131 -16.56 -15.23 13.75
N VAL A 132 -15.24 -15.18 13.58
CA VAL A 132 -14.46 -16.17 12.83
C VAL A 132 -13.60 -16.99 13.78
N LYS A 133 -13.51 -18.30 13.52
CA LYS A 133 -12.66 -19.23 14.26
C LYS A 133 -11.83 -20.05 13.27
N ARG A 134 -10.55 -20.28 13.58
CA ARG A 134 -9.73 -21.22 12.82
C ARG A 134 -10.07 -22.68 13.19
N ARG A 135 -10.20 -23.54 12.19
CA ARG A 135 -10.36 -24.99 12.34
C ARG A 135 -9.51 -25.72 11.30
N PHE A 136 -9.09 -26.94 11.63
CA PHE A 136 -8.44 -27.83 10.68
C PHE A 136 -9.49 -28.63 9.90
N MET A 137 -9.34 -28.66 8.58
CA MET A 137 -10.12 -29.51 7.69
C MET A 137 -9.59 -30.95 7.73
N MET A 138 -10.32 -31.91 7.13
CA MET A 138 -9.86 -33.30 7.01
C MET A 138 -8.51 -33.42 6.26
N ASN A 139 -8.23 -32.46 5.36
CA ASN A 139 -6.98 -32.37 4.60
C ASN A 139 -5.79 -31.92 5.47
N GLY A 140 -6.01 -31.49 6.71
CA GLY A 140 -4.98 -30.92 7.59
C GLY A 140 -4.76 -29.41 7.41
N GLU A 141 -5.47 -28.77 6.49
CA GLU A 141 -5.37 -27.32 6.24
C GLU A 141 -6.09 -26.51 7.32
N CYS A 142 -5.45 -25.43 7.80
CA CYS A 142 -6.04 -24.53 8.78
C CYS A 142 -6.84 -23.43 8.07
N VAL A 143 -8.16 -23.51 8.16
CA VAL A 143 -9.08 -22.59 7.49
C VAL A 143 -9.81 -21.73 8.52
N ARG A 144 -10.02 -20.46 8.17
CA ARG A 144 -10.88 -19.54 8.92
C ARG A 144 -12.34 -19.86 8.60
N ILE A 145 -13.16 -20.13 9.61
CA ILE A 145 -14.57 -20.50 9.45
C ILE A 145 -15.45 -19.48 10.15
N SER A 146 -16.51 -19.04 9.47
CA SER A 146 -17.51 -18.16 10.06
C SER A 146 -18.42 -18.94 11.02
N LYS A 147 -18.77 -18.35 12.16
CA LYS A 147 -19.67 -19.00 13.13
C LYS A 147 -21.14 -18.99 12.68
N LEU A 148 -21.51 -18.08 11.78
CA LEU A 148 -22.91 -17.89 11.38
C LEU A 148 -23.35 -18.92 10.34
N SER A 149 -22.63 -19.00 9.21
CA SER A 149 -22.94 -19.95 8.14
C SER A 149 -22.17 -21.26 8.25
N GLY A 150 -21.07 -21.29 9.02
CA GLY A 150 -20.15 -22.43 9.05
C GLY A 150 -19.27 -22.50 7.79
N SER A 151 -19.33 -21.50 6.92
CA SER A 151 -18.57 -21.46 5.67
C SER A 151 -17.12 -21.06 5.91
N ALA A 152 -16.23 -21.54 5.04
CA ALA A 152 -14.86 -21.06 4.97
C ALA A 152 -14.84 -19.58 4.55
N MET A 153 -14.03 -18.78 5.24
CA MET A 153 -13.76 -17.40 4.85
C MET A 153 -12.90 -17.39 3.59
N PRO A 154 -13.15 -16.45 2.65
CA PRO A 154 -12.28 -16.28 1.50
C PRO A 154 -10.86 -15.89 1.92
N GLU A 155 -9.91 -16.12 1.02
CA GLU A 155 -8.57 -15.59 1.17
C GLU A 155 -8.61 -14.05 1.14
N PRO A 156 -7.78 -13.39 1.98
CA PRO A 156 -7.73 -11.93 1.99
C PRO A 156 -7.20 -11.40 0.66
N VAL A 157 -7.77 -10.29 0.20
CA VAL A 157 -7.32 -9.64 -1.03
C VAL A 157 -5.91 -9.10 -0.84
N SER A 158 -5.02 -9.35 -1.81
CA SER A 158 -3.66 -8.84 -1.73
C SER A 158 -3.64 -7.30 -1.75
N THR A 159 -2.92 -6.70 -0.81
CA THR A 159 -2.83 -5.22 -0.70
C THR A 159 -2.19 -4.58 -1.92
N SER A 160 -1.29 -5.28 -2.62
CA SER A 160 -0.71 -4.81 -3.88
C SER A 160 -1.76 -4.65 -4.98
N ALA A 161 -2.76 -5.54 -5.03
CA ALA A 161 -3.89 -5.43 -5.96
C ALA A 161 -4.81 -4.24 -5.62
N LEU A 162 -5.02 -3.96 -4.32
CA LEU A 162 -5.81 -2.80 -3.86
C LEU A 162 -5.07 -1.46 -4.04
N ARG A 163 -3.73 -1.46 -3.90
CA ARG A 163 -2.90 -0.26 -3.92
C ARG A 163 -2.73 0.33 -5.31
N GLN A 164 -3.07 -0.37 -6.39
CA GLN A 164 -2.95 0.16 -7.75
C GLN A 164 -3.77 1.44 -7.88
N PRO A 165 -3.13 2.63 -7.85
CA PRO A 165 -3.85 3.86 -8.11
C PRO A 165 -4.04 3.94 -9.62
N ASN A 166 -5.27 4.25 -10.01
CA ASN A 166 -5.60 4.82 -11.30
C ASN A 166 -5.40 3.89 -12.50
N LEU A 167 -6.35 2.96 -12.68
CA LEU A 167 -6.71 2.42 -14.00
C LEU A 167 -6.76 3.54 -15.07
N TYR A 168 -7.16 4.76 -14.69
CA TYR A 168 -7.18 5.92 -15.57
C TYR A 168 -5.79 6.46 -15.96
N GLN A 169 -4.80 6.51 -15.05
CA GLN A 169 -3.45 6.95 -15.40
C GLN A 169 -2.71 5.90 -16.23
N GLU A 170 -2.94 4.62 -15.93
CA GLU A 170 -2.46 3.51 -16.75
C GLU A 170 -3.10 3.52 -18.15
N TYR A 171 -4.41 3.78 -18.24
CA TYR A 171 -5.11 3.99 -19.49
C TYR A 171 -4.52 5.17 -20.29
N LEU A 172 -4.28 6.31 -19.65
CA LEU A 172 -3.65 7.47 -20.31
C LEU A 172 -2.22 7.13 -20.79
N ARG A 173 -1.44 6.38 -20.01
CA ARG A 173 -0.10 5.93 -20.38
C ARG A 173 -0.13 4.96 -21.57
N GLN A 174 -1.04 3.99 -21.58
CA GLN A 174 -1.23 3.06 -22.70
C GLN A 174 -1.70 3.78 -23.97
N LYS A 175 -2.63 4.73 -23.82
CA LYS A 175 -3.09 5.59 -24.91
C LYS A 175 -1.96 6.45 -25.48
N ALA A 176 -1.07 6.97 -24.63
CA ALA A 176 0.10 7.73 -25.04
C ALA A 176 1.17 6.88 -25.76
N LEU A 177 1.34 5.63 -25.35
CA LEU A 177 2.22 4.66 -26.01
C LEU A 177 1.69 4.21 -27.38
N GLY A 178 0.38 4.30 -27.61
CA GLY A 178 -0.27 3.81 -28.82
C GLY A 178 -0.22 2.28 -28.96
N PRO A 179 -0.86 1.69 -29.98
CA PRO A 179 -0.69 0.27 -30.27
C PRO A 179 0.77 -0.02 -30.64
N PRO A 180 1.32 -1.20 -30.26
CA PRO A 180 2.69 -1.54 -30.64
C PRO A 180 2.82 -1.55 -32.17
N LEU A 181 3.65 -0.65 -32.70
CA LEU A 181 4.00 -0.66 -34.12
C LEU A 181 4.73 -1.98 -34.43
N LYS A 182 4.29 -2.72 -35.47
CA LYS A 182 5.06 -3.90 -35.91
C LYS A 182 6.49 -3.45 -36.23
N ALA A 183 7.49 -4.24 -35.83
CA ALA A 183 8.90 -3.89 -36.04
C ALA A 183 9.25 -3.62 -37.52
N SER A 184 8.49 -4.21 -38.45
CA SER A 184 8.57 -3.93 -39.89
C SER A 184 8.18 -2.50 -40.27
N TYR A 185 7.30 -1.85 -39.51
CA TYR A 185 6.90 -0.46 -39.73
C TYR A 185 7.82 0.56 -39.05
N ALA A 186 8.62 0.13 -38.07
CA ALA A 186 9.54 1.01 -37.34
C ALA A 186 10.75 1.45 -38.19
N ARG A 187 11.10 0.69 -39.24
CA ARG A 187 12.16 1.03 -40.20
C ARG A 187 11.53 1.36 -41.55
N PRO A 188 11.62 2.61 -42.04
CA PRO A 188 11.11 2.94 -43.37
C PRO A 188 11.98 2.26 -44.43
N ASP A 189 11.37 1.46 -45.31
CA ASP A 189 12.08 0.89 -46.45
C ASP A 189 12.59 2.02 -47.36
N PRO A 190 13.92 2.11 -47.61
CA PRO A 190 14.50 3.24 -48.31
C PRO A 190 14.01 3.37 -49.77
N LEU A 191 13.60 2.26 -50.39
CA LEU A 191 12.96 2.27 -51.71
C LEU A 191 11.58 2.91 -51.66
N HIS A 192 10.76 2.54 -50.67
CA HIS A 192 9.41 3.06 -50.51
C HIS A 192 9.44 4.56 -50.18
N LEU A 193 10.35 4.98 -49.29
CA LEU A 193 10.56 6.39 -48.96
C LEU A 193 10.94 7.22 -50.20
N LYS A 194 11.84 6.69 -51.06
CA LYS A 194 12.24 7.36 -52.30
C LYS A 194 11.07 7.52 -53.28
N ILE A 195 10.21 6.51 -53.40
CA ILE A 195 9.00 6.57 -54.24
C ILE A 195 8.05 7.64 -53.72
N LEU A 196 7.77 7.67 -52.42
CA LEU A 196 6.90 8.67 -51.81
C LEU A 196 7.45 10.09 -51.95
N GLN A 197 8.76 10.30 -51.74
CA GLN A 197 9.40 11.58 -51.96
C GLN A 197 9.35 12.02 -53.44
N ARG A 198 9.34 11.08 -54.38
CA ARG A 198 9.17 11.37 -55.81
C ARG A 198 7.73 11.75 -56.13
N LEU A 199 6.76 11.01 -55.60
CA LEU A 199 5.34 11.32 -55.74
C LEU A 199 4.98 12.67 -55.12
N ALA A 200 5.50 12.97 -53.93
CA ALA A 200 5.31 14.27 -53.29
C ALA A 200 5.83 15.43 -54.16
N ARG A 201 7.03 15.26 -54.74
CA ARG A 201 7.60 16.23 -55.70
C ARG A 201 6.76 16.36 -56.98
N HIS A 202 6.22 15.25 -57.46
CA HIS A 202 5.34 15.23 -58.64
C HIS A 202 4.02 15.97 -58.38
N ILE A 203 3.43 15.78 -57.20
CA ILE A 203 2.20 16.47 -56.78
C ILE A 203 2.47 17.97 -56.61
N SER A 204 3.63 18.36 -56.04
CA SER A 204 3.96 19.77 -55.83
C SER A 204 4.24 20.55 -57.11
N TRP A 205 4.61 19.89 -58.21
CA TRP A 205 4.98 20.55 -59.48
C TRP A 205 3.95 20.43 -60.61
N GLY A 206 2.80 19.81 -60.39
CA GLY A 206 1.69 19.81 -61.35
C GLY A 206 1.99 19.12 -62.68
N GLN A 207 1.74 17.80 -62.74
CA GLN A 207 1.50 16.96 -63.94
C GLN A 207 2.18 17.42 -65.24
N GLY A 208 3.43 16.99 -65.49
CA GLY A 208 4.13 17.33 -66.74
C GLY A 208 5.17 16.34 -67.25
N SER A 209 5.39 15.18 -66.62
CA SER A 209 6.32 14.17 -67.15
C SER A 209 5.86 12.76 -66.79
N PRO A 210 5.72 11.83 -67.76
CA PRO A 210 5.29 10.47 -67.46
C PRO A 210 6.33 9.75 -66.60
N LEU A 211 5.84 8.93 -65.66
CA LEU A 211 6.69 8.00 -64.92
C LEU A 211 7.39 7.09 -65.94
N PRO A 212 8.71 6.84 -65.81
CA PRO A 212 9.37 5.90 -66.70
C PRO A 212 8.76 4.52 -66.48
N THR A 213 8.08 4.01 -67.51
CA THR A 213 7.60 2.64 -67.57
C THR A 213 8.81 1.71 -67.51
N ALA A 214 8.70 0.59 -66.78
CA ALA A 214 9.78 -0.36 -66.60
C ALA A 214 10.11 -1.06 -67.94
N GLU A 215 10.92 -0.41 -68.77
CA GLU A 215 11.61 -1.07 -69.87
C GLU A 215 12.73 -1.92 -69.25
N ASN A 216 12.49 -3.23 -69.22
CA ASN A 216 13.50 -4.22 -68.87
C ASN A 216 14.68 -4.11 -69.85
N PRO A 217 15.90 -3.74 -69.43
CA PRO A 217 17.06 -4.04 -70.23
C PRO A 217 17.25 -5.56 -70.27
N ARG A 218 17.23 -6.06 -71.50
CA ARG A 218 17.45 -7.46 -71.88
C ARG A 218 18.75 -7.99 -71.29
N VAL A 219 18.70 -9.30 -71.03
CA VAL A 219 19.83 -10.21 -70.80
C VAL A 219 20.96 -9.94 -71.80
N ASN A 220 22.13 -9.51 -71.29
CA ASN A 220 23.43 -9.80 -71.90
C ASN A 220 24.13 -10.81 -70.97
N SER A 221 24.06 -12.09 -71.32
CA SER A 221 24.95 -13.17 -70.84
C SER A 221 26.30 -13.12 -71.59
N PRO A 222 27.30 -13.96 -71.28
CA PRO A 222 27.95 -14.32 -70.01
C PRO A 222 29.49 -14.07 -70.08
N GLU A 223 30.24 -14.11 -68.97
CA GLU A 223 31.69 -14.38 -69.01
C GLU A 223 32.11 -15.43 -67.95
N PRO A 224 33.01 -16.37 -68.28
CA PRO A 224 33.32 -17.55 -67.48
C PRO A 224 34.49 -17.37 -66.49
N MET A 225 34.58 -18.34 -65.57
CA MET A 225 35.61 -18.60 -64.56
C MET A 225 37.05 -18.17 -64.89
N ALA A 226 37.71 -17.59 -63.88
CA ALA A 226 39.13 -17.83 -63.62
C ALA A 226 39.44 -17.75 -62.11
N LEU A 227 39.56 -18.90 -61.44
CA LEU A 227 40.49 -19.07 -60.32
C LEU A 227 41.60 -20.01 -60.78
N ARG A 228 42.83 -19.49 -60.74
CA ARG A 228 44.05 -20.28 -60.90
C ARG A 228 44.28 -21.09 -59.62
N ARG A 229 44.39 -22.40 -59.81
CA ARG A 229 44.98 -23.45 -58.95
C ARG A 229 44.34 -23.71 -57.60
#